data_AF-A0A357V6Q0-F1
#
_entry.id   AF-A0A357V6Q0-F1
#
_cell.length_a   1.000
_cell.length_b   1.000
_cell.length_c   1.000
_cell.angle_alpha   90.00
_cell.angle_beta   90.00
_cell.angle_gamma   90.00
#
_symmetry.space_group_name_H-M   'P 1'
#
loop_
_entity.id
_entity.type
_entity.pdbx_description
1 polymer ?
#
loop_
_entity_poly.entity_id
_entity_poly.type
_entity_poly.pdbx_seq_one_letter_code
_entity_poly.pdbx_strand_id
1 'polypeptide(L)'
;PGVAPAALDAARDAFHGALDAWQEVEHLRQGPAAAADTHIRVKFWPDRKSLVDKHLARLMANKNGDILKADSFAHVSIAVQGFPALERLLFAKDAPASLKTGDGSVTPCGVVRAIAVNLHAIAADLEARWTKDPAAGRPAKRVTTDLFNDLATGLGAVAELKLGAPLGSDGKARPRRAENWMSGRALRNVAHNLTALQDLYDGLATAKGAHIGKGEDDLIRHQFAYLIKTTRDLGPSVTAVLETEKGPLRLKVLKSDIQDLHELVVINVSEALDLVLGFNSLDGD
;
A
#
# COMPACT_ATOMS: atom_id res chain seq x y z
N PRO A 1 9.55 30.22 -8.49
CA PRO A 1 10.69 29.44 -9.03
C PRO A 1 10.18 28.22 -9.82
N GLY A 2 10.37 28.22 -11.14
CA GLY A 2 9.88 27.15 -12.00
C GLY A 2 10.55 25.81 -11.66
N VAL A 3 9.77 24.73 -11.66
CA VAL A 3 10.31 23.37 -11.46
C VAL A 3 11.16 23.02 -12.68
N ALA A 4 12.48 22.94 -12.51
CA ALA A 4 13.37 22.40 -13.53
C ALA A 4 13.00 20.92 -13.79
N PRO A 5 13.14 20.38 -15.02
CA PRO A 5 12.85 18.96 -15.29
C PRO A 5 13.51 18.00 -14.29
N ALA A 6 14.77 18.26 -13.93
CA ALA A 6 15.51 17.52 -12.90
C ALA A 6 14.84 17.52 -11.51
N ALA A 7 14.12 18.59 -11.14
CA ALA A 7 13.43 18.67 -9.86
C ALA A 7 12.12 17.85 -9.84
N LEU A 8 11.42 17.74 -10.98
CA LEU A 8 10.25 16.86 -11.09
C LEU A 8 10.67 15.39 -11.04
N ASP A 9 11.74 15.03 -11.74
CA ASP A 9 12.24 13.66 -11.73
C ASP A 9 12.74 13.27 -10.33
N ALA A 10 13.50 14.15 -9.66
CA ALA A 10 13.88 13.93 -8.27
C ALA A 10 12.68 13.76 -7.32
N ALA A 11 11.59 14.51 -7.53
CA ALA A 11 10.37 14.35 -6.74
C ALA A 11 9.66 13.02 -7.02
N ARG A 12 9.68 12.53 -8.27
CA ARG A 12 9.13 11.22 -8.65
C ARG A 12 9.96 10.07 -8.06
N ASP A 13 11.28 10.20 -8.07
CA ASP A 13 12.18 9.22 -7.44
C ASP A 13 11.97 9.16 -5.93
N ALA A 14 11.87 10.32 -5.27
CA ALA A 14 11.55 10.40 -3.84
C ALA A 14 10.16 9.80 -3.52
N PHE A 15 9.16 10.05 -4.38
CA PHE A 15 7.85 9.40 -4.28
C PHE A 15 7.95 7.88 -4.35
N HIS A 16 8.73 7.34 -5.30
CA HIS A 16 8.93 5.90 -5.44
C HIS A 16 9.62 5.31 -4.21
N GLY A 17 10.72 5.89 -3.74
CA GLY A 17 11.44 5.39 -2.57
C GLY A 17 10.61 5.45 -1.29
N ALA A 18 9.89 6.55 -1.04
CA ALA A 18 9.02 6.68 0.13
C ALA A 18 7.86 5.69 0.09
N LEU A 19 7.30 5.43 -1.10
CA LEU A 19 6.19 4.50 -1.23
C LEU A 19 6.65 3.04 -1.20
N ASP A 20 7.85 2.70 -1.66
CA ASP A 20 8.43 1.36 -1.41
C ASP A 20 8.51 1.07 0.09
N ALA A 21 9.09 1.99 0.88
CA ALA A 21 9.19 1.86 2.33
C ALA A 21 7.82 1.70 3.01
N TRP A 22 6.80 2.42 2.53
CA TRP A 22 5.44 2.24 3.04
C TRP A 22 4.86 0.85 2.70
N GLN A 23 5.08 0.34 1.49
CA GLN A 23 4.57 -0.97 1.07
C GLN A 23 5.19 -2.11 1.90
N GLU A 24 6.40 -1.91 2.42
CA GLU A 24 7.09 -2.86 3.30
C GLU A 24 6.51 -2.91 4.72
N VAL A 25 5.73 -1.91 5.15
CA VAL A 25 5.07 -1.90 6.47
C VAL A 25 3.54 -1.85 6.37
N GLU A 26 2.98 -1.81 5.17
CA GLU A 26 1.53 -1.68 4.95
C GLU A 26 0.72 -2.86 5.54
N HIS A 27 1.33 -4.03 5.62
CA HIS A 27 0.68 -5.22 6.15
C HIS A 27 0.39 -5.12 7.66
N LEU A 28 1.11 -4.26 8.40
CA LEU A 28 0.89 -4.03 9.83
C LEU A 28 -0.35 -3.16 10.04
N ARG A 29 -1.47 -3.76 10.46
CA ARG A 29 -2.75 -3.07 10.67
C ARG A 29 -3.13 -3.00 12.14
N GLN A 30 -2.50 -3.80 13.00
CA GLN A 30 -2.73 -3.76 14.44
C GLN A 30 -1.78 -2.80 15.17
N GLY A 31 -2.02 -2.64 16.47
CA GLY A 31 -1.14 -1.88 17.37
C GLY A 31 -1.06 -0.39 17.00
N PRO A 32 0.14 0.23 17.07
CA PRO A 32 0.34 1.63 16.70
C PRO A 32 -0.21 1.99 15.33
N ALA A 33 -0.15 1.10 14.33
CA ALA A 33 -0.62 1.39 12.98
C ALA A 33 -2.15 1.55 12.86
N ALA A 34 -2.92 0.97 13.80
CA ALA A 34 -4.38 1.06 13.82
C ALA A 34 -4.91 2.45 14.23
N ALA A 35 -4.09 3.27 14.88
CA ALA A 35 -4.52 4.55 15.42
C ALA A 35 -4.36 5.72 14.42
N ALA A 36 -5.08 6.81 14.70
CA ALA A 36 -5.01 8.09 14.00
C ALA A 36 -5.24 8.01 12.48
N ASP A 37 -6.02 7.01 12.03
CA ASP A 37 -6.32 6.77 10.62
C ASP A 37 -5.08 6.67 9.73
N THR A 38 -3.95 6.21 10.29
CA THR A 38 -2.61 6.25 9.66
C THR A 38 -2.64 5.69 8.25
N HIS A 39 -3.18 4.47 8.09
CA HIS A 39 -3.24 3.78 6.79
C HIS A 39 -4.00 4.57 5.73
N ILE A 40 -5.20 5.05 6.05
CA ILE A 40 -6.06 5.71 5.07
C ILE A 40 -5.57 7.14 4.77
N ARG A 41 -4.88 7.80 5.72
CA ARG A 41 -4.21 9.11 5.51
C ARG A 41 -2.97 8.99 4.65
N VAL A 42 -2.15 7.96 4.83
CA VAL A 42 -1.00 7.70 3.96
C VAL A 42 -1.47 7.25 2.59
N LYS A 43 -2.47 6.37 2.54
CA LYS A 43 -2.94 5.77 1.31
C LYS A 43 -4.46 5.57 1.30
N PHE A 44 -5.17 6.59 0.84
CA PHE A 44 -6.60 6.52 0.51
C PHE A 44 -6.84 5.69 -0.76
N TRP A 45 -6.89 4.37 -0.63
CA TRP A 45 -7.16 3.43 -1.72
C TRP A 45 -7.72 2.11 -1.14
N PRO A 46 -8.68 1.42 -1.81
CA PRO A 46 -9.25 1.70 -3.14
C PRO A 46 -10.18 2.91 -3.21
N ASP A 47 -10.03 3.74 -4.24
CA ASP A 47 -10.88 4.91 -4.48
C ASP A 47 -11.97 4.62 -5.54
N ARG A 48 -12.99 3.83 -5.16
CA ARG A 48 -14.08 3.44 -6.07
C ARG A 48 -14.92 4.62 -6.58
N LYS A 49 -14.90 5.77 -5.87
CA LYS A 49 -15.75 6.95 -6.15
C LYS A 49 -14.98 8.14 -6.72
N SER A 50 -13.69 7.97 -7.04
CA SER A 50 -12.79 9.02 -7.54
C SER A 50 -12.78 10.26 -6.64
N LEU A 51 -12.74 10.04 -5.32
CA LEU A 51 -12.71 11.09 -4.30
C LEU A 51 -11.37 11.83 -4.30
N VAL A 52 -10.25 11.18 -4.65
CA VAL A 52 -8.95 11.85 -4.74
C VAL A 52 -9.03 13.01 -5.74
N ASP A 53 -9.50 12.75 -6.96
CA ASP A 53 -9.59 13.77 -8.02
C ASP A 53 -10.58 14.88 -7.65
N LYS A 54 -11.75 14.51 -7.10
CA LYS A 54 -12.78 15.48 -6.67
C LYS A 54 -12.29 16.40 -5.56
N HIS A 55 -11.62 15.85 -4.56
CA HIS A 55 -11.13 16.64 -3.44
C HIS A 55 -9.88 17.45 -3.80
N LEU A 56 -9.02 16.95 -4.69
CA LEU A 56 -7.91 17.75 -5.24
C LEU A 56 -8.44 18.98 -5.97
N ALA A 57 -9.43 18.82 -6.86
CA ALA A 57 -10.04 19.95 -7.56
C ALA A 57 -10.63 20.99 -6.57
N ARG A 58 -11.31 20.52 -5.51
CA ARG A 58 -11.84 21.39 -4.46
C ARG A 58 -10.73 22.12 -3.69
N LEU A 59 -9.65 21.43 -3.37
CA LEU A 59 -8.50 22.02 -2.67
C LEU A 59 -7.86 23.12 -3.53
N MET A 60 -7.63 22.86 -4.83
CA MET A 60 -7.05 23.83 -5.76
C MET A 60 -7.93 25.09 -5.96
N ALA A 61 -9.24 24.97 -5.80
CA ALA A 61 -10.17 26.10 -5.88
C ALA A 61 -10.18 26.98 -4.61
N ASN A 62 -9.53 26.55 -3.52
CA ASN A 62 -9.54 27.27 -2.26
C ASN A 62 -8.74 28.58 -2.35
N LYS A 63 -9.34 29.68 -1.86
CA LYS A 63 -8.74 31.02 -1.87
C LYS A 63 -7.91 31.32 -0.62
N ASN A 64 -8.04 30.51 0.43
CA ASN A 64 -7.24 30.61 1.64
C ASN A 64 -6.00 29.70 1.53
N GLY A 65 -4.83 30.30 1.32
CA GLY A 65 -3.56 29.57 1.22
C GLY A 65 -3.14 28.91 2.54
N ASP A 66 -3.67 29.36 3.68
CA ASP A 66 -3.36 28.79 5.00
C ASP A 66 -3.78 27.33 5.12
N ILE A 67 -4.69 26.86 4.27
CA ILE A 67 -5.07 25.43 4.21
C ILE A 67 -3.88 24.50 3.91
N LEU A 68 -2.79 25.03 3.34
CA LEU A 68 -1.57 24.28 3.05
C LEU A 68 -0.54 24.27 4.20
N LYS A 69 -0.77 25.03 5.27
CA LYS A 69 0.07 24.99 6.47
C LYS A 69 -0.11 23.64 7.17
N ALA A 70 0.97 23.08 7.75
CA ALA A 70 0.99 21.73 8.29
C ALA A 70 -0.20 21.43 9.23
N ASP A 71 -0.46 22.29 10.21
CA ASP A 71 -1.54 22.10 11.18
C ASP A 71 -2.93 22.09 10.52
N SER A 72 -3.15 22.95 9.53
CA SER A 72 -4.43 22.98 8.78
C SER A 72 -4.54 21.81 7.82
N PHE A 73 -3.45 21.46 7.13
CA PHE A 73 -3.41 20.42 6.13
C PHE A 73 -3.67 19.03 6.73
N ALA A 74 -3.24 18.77 7.96
CA ALA A 74 -3.54 17.51 8.66
C ALA A 74 -5.05 17.25 8.85
N HIS A 75 -5.89 18.30 8.77
CA HIS A 75 -7.34 18.24 8.96
C HIS A 75 -8.14 18.38 7.65
N VAL A 76 -7.48 18.51 6.50
CA VAL A 76 -8.20 18.48 5.21
C VAL A 76 -8.70 17.06 4.92
N SER A 77 -9.47 16.89 3.85
CA SER A 77 -9.93 15.56 3.44
C SER A 77 -8.78 14.57 3.30
N ILE A 78 -8.92 13.41 3.93
CA ILE A 78 -7.98 12.27 3.85
C ILE A 78 -7.65 11.91 2.39
N ALA A 79 -8.62 12.07 1.48
CA ALA A 79 -8.45 11.83 0.04
C ALA A 79 -7.36 12.68 -0.64
N VAL A 80 -6.89 13.77 -0.01
CA VAL A 80 -5.82 14.63 -0.55
C VAL A 80 -4.57 14.68 0.32
N GLN A 81 -4.49 13.85 1.37
CA GLN A 81 -3.41 13.91 2.36
C GLN A 81 -2.17 13.08 2.02
N GLY A 82 -2.29 12.09 1.13
CA GLY A 82 -1.28 11.04 0.98
C GLY A 82 -0.91 10.69 -0.45
N PHE A 83 -0.29 9.51 -0.61
CA PHE A 83 0.33 9.07 -1.87
C PHE A 83 -0.60 9.07 -3.09
N PRO A 84 -1.88 8.66 -3.01
CA PRO A 84 -2.76 8.71 -4.18
C PRO A 84 -2.93 10.12 -4.76
N ALA A 85 -3.03 11.13 -3.89
CA ALA A 85 -3.13 12.52 -4.32
C ALA A 85 -1.80 13.07 -4.82
N LEU A 86 -0.70 12.72 -4.15
CA LEU A 86 0.65 13.07 -4.58
C LEU A 86 0.96 12.52 -5.98
N GLU A 87 0.54 11.27 -6.24
CA GLU A 87 0.70 10.64 -7.54
C GLU A 87 -0.04 11.39 -8.65
N ARG A 88 -1.29 11.81 -8.40
CA ARG A 88 -2.08 12.59 -9.37
C ARG A 88 -1.38 13.89 -9.77
N LEU A 89 -0.64 14.51 -8.87
CA LEU A 89 0.06 15.76 -9.15
C LEU A 89 1.41 15.54 -9.84
N LEU A 90 2.17 14.50 -9.45
CA LEU A 90 3.51 14.26 -9.99
C LEU A 90 3.52 13.50 -11.33
N PHE A 91 2.53 12.64 -11.57
CA PHE A 91 2.51 11.74 -12.73
C PHE A 91 1.40 12.08 -13.74
N ALA A 92 0.65 13.16 -13.55
CA ALA A 92 -0.21 13.68 -14.60
C ALA A 92 0.60 14.03 -15.85
N LYS A 93 0.00 13.82 -17.04
CA LYS A 93 0.66 14.07 -18.33
C LYS A 93 1.13 15.52 -18.47
N ASP A 94 0.39 16.45 -17.89
CA ASP A 94 0.66 17.88 -17.89
C ASP A 94 1.44 18.37 -16.66
N ALA A 95 1.91 17.48 -15.77
CA ALA A 95 2.65 17.84 -14.55
C ALA A 95 3.81 18.84 -14.78
N PRO A 96 4.63 18.74 -15.84
CA PRO A 96 5.69 19.72 -16.10
C PRO A 96 5.20 21.15 -16.31
N ALA A 97 3.97 21.31 -16.80
CA ALA A 97 3.33 22.60 -17.00
C ALA A 97 2.51 22.99 -15.76
N SER A 98 1.64 22.11 -15.27
CA SER A 98 0.72 22.41 -14.15
C SER A 98 1.44 22.67 -12.83
N LEU A 99 2.59 22.05 -12.56
CA LEU A 99 3.37 22.35 -11.35
C LEU A 99 4.07 23.72 -11.40
N LYS A 100 4.12 24.36 -12.58
CA LYS A 100 4.64 25.73 -12.76
C LYS A 100 3.53 26.78 -12.70
N THR A 101 2.26 26.39 -12.79
CA THR A 101 1.15 27.33 -12.70
C THR A 101 0.88 27.71 -11.24
N GLY A 102 0.46 28.95 -11.02
CA GLY A 102 0.09 29.42 -9.69
C GLY A 102 0.26 30.92 -9.52
N ASP A 103 -0.83 31.65 -9.71
CA ASP A 103 -1.04 33.02 -9.23
C ASP A 103 -1.97 33.07 -8.00
N GLY A 104 -2.65 31.95 -7.69
CA GLY A 104 -3.55 31.80 -6.55
C GLY A 104 -2.89 31.34 -5.25
N SER A 105 -3.62 31.49 -4.14
CA SER A 105 -3.16 31.13 -2.79
C SER A 105 -2.86 29.64 -2.58
N VAL A 106 -3.48 28.76 -3.37
CA VAL A 106 -3.24 27.31 -3.39
C VAL A 106 -2.73 26.93 -4.78
N THR A 107 -1.48 26.47 -4.85
CA THR A 107 -0.83 26.08 -6.11
C THR A 107 -0.57 24.57 -6.15
N PRO A 108 -0.50 23.93 -7.33
CA PRO A 108 -0.19 22.51 -7.45
C PRO A 108 1.13 22.12 -6.76
N CYS A 109 2.18 22.93 -6.94
CA CYS A 109 3.45 22.73 -6.25
C CYS A 109 3.33 22.91 -4.72
N GLY A 110 2.52 23.87 -4.27
CA GLY A 110 2.21 24.06 -2.85
C GLY A 110 1.51 22.84 -2.24
N VAL A 111 0.56 22.24 -2.94
CA VAL A 111 -0.13 21.02 -2.49
C VAL A 111 0.81 19.83 -2.46
N VAL A 112 1.66 19.64 -3.48
CA VAL A 112 2.71 18.59 -3.46
C VAL A 112 3.57 18.70 -2.20
N ARG A 113 4.02 19.92 -1.87
CA ARG A 113 4.82 20.17 -0.65
C ARG A 113 4.04 19.87 0.62
N ALA A 114 2.78 20.30 0.71
CA ALA A 114 1.94 20.06 1.88
C ALA A 114 1.69 18.57 2.11
N ILE A 115 1.45 17.80 1.04
CA ILE A 115 1.32 16.33 1.12
C ILE A 115 2.62 15.69 1.59
N ALA A 116 3.77 16.09 1.04
CA ALA A 116 5.07 15.55 1.45
C ALA A 116 5.38 15.82 2.94
N VAL A 117 5.10 17.03 3.43
CA VAL A 117 5.24 17.39 4.84
C VAL A 117 4.30 16.55 5.72
N ASN A 118 3.05 16.37 5.30
CA ASN A 118 2.08 15.57 6.04
C ASN A 118 2.46 14.08 6.09
N LEU A 119 2.91 13.50 4.98
CA LEU A 119 3.42 12.11 4.94
C LEU A 119 4.62 11.94 5.88
N HIS A 120 5.56 12.88 5.88
CA HIS A 120 6.70 12.86 6.80
C HIS A 120 6.25 12.92 8.27
N ALA A 121 5.31 13.82 8.60
CA ALA A 121 4.77 13.94 9.95
C ALA A 121 4.05 12.65 10.40
N ILE A 122 3.25 12.03 9.53
CA ILE A 122 2.58 10.75 9.83
C ILE A 122 3.61 9.63 10.04
N ALA A 123 4.64 9.56 9.20
CA ALA A 123 5.68 8.55 9.34
C ALA A 123 6.47 8.70 10.65
N ALA A 124 6.88 9.92 11.00
CA ALA A 124 7.59 10.20 12.25
C ALA A 124 6.74 9.89 13.49
N ASP A 125 5.43 10.21 13.45
CA ASP A 125 4.51 9.85 14.52
C ASP A 125 4.30 8.33 14.63
N LEU A 126 4.17 7.62 13.50
CA LEU A 126 4.07 6.17 13.48
C LEU A 126 5.32 5.50 14.08
N GLU A 127 6.50 5.92 13.64
CA GLU A 127 7.79 5.45 14.18
C GLU A 127 7.89 5.70 15.69
N ALA A 128 7.53 6.91 16.15
CA ALA A 128 7.56 7.27 17.55
C ALA A 128 6.59 6.41 18.38
N ARG A 129 5.39 6.12 17.85
CA ARG A 129 4.42 5.24 18.52
C ARG A 129 4.94 3.81 18.60
N TRP A 130 5.53 3.27 17.55
CA TRP A 130 6.14 1.93 17.58
C TRP A 130 7.32 1.85 18.55
N THR A 131 8.21 2.84 18.55
CA THR A 131 9.38 2.87 19.43
C THR A 131 9.01 2.96 20.91
N LYS A 132 7.90 3.63 21.21
CA LYS A 132 7.37 3.78 22.58
C LYS A 132 6.37 2.69 22.97
N ASP A 133 5.96 1.84 22.03
CA ASP A 133 4.98 0.79 22.30
C ASP A 133 5.62 -0.29 23.17
N PRO A 134 5.19 -0.46 24.44
CA PRO A 134 5.84 -1.38 25.36
C PRO A 134 5.36 -2.80 25.08
N ALA A 135 5.49 -3.32 23.85
CA ALA A 135 4.96 -4.62 23.43
C ALA A 135 5.21 -5.75 24.47
N ALA A 136 6.31 -5.63 25.23
CA ALA A 136 6.67 -6.41 26.42
C ALA A 136 5.57 -6.55 27.51
N GLY A 137 4.56 -5.70 27.55
CA GLY A 137 3.43 -5.77 28.50
C GLY A 137 2.19 -6.48 27.97
N ARG A 138 2.15 -6.85 26.68
CA ARG A 138 1.00 -7.55 26.09
C ARG A 138 1.17 -9.07 26.22
N PRO A 139 0.07 -9.83 26.40
CA PRO A 139 0.14 -11.28 26.34
C PRO A 139 0.71 -11.72 24.99
N ALA A 140 1.75 -12.56 25.01
CA ALA A 140 2.43 -13.02 23.79
C ALA A 140 1.45 -13.59 22.75
N LYS A 141 0.49 -14.42 23.21
CA LYS A 141 -0.58 -14.98 22.36
C LYS A 141 -1.35 -13.90 21.60
N ARG A 142 -1.71 -12.79 22.25
CA ARG A 142 -2.44 -11.67 21.62
C ARG A 142 -1.59 -11.01 20.54
N VAL A 143 -0.31 -10.76 20.81
CA VAL A 143 0.61 -10.16 19.82
C VAL A 143 0.77 -11.09 18.61
N THR A 144 0.96 -12.38 18.85
CA THR A 144 1.08 -13.37 17.78
C THR A 144 -0.22 -13.50 16.96
N THR A 145 -1.40 -13.45 17.60
CA THR A 145 -2.70 -13.40 16.91
C THR A 145 -2.84 -12.14 16.06
N ASP A 146 -2.48 -10.97 16.59
CA ASP A 146 -2.52 -9.70 15.86
C ASP A 146 -1.64 -9.75 14.60
N LEU A 147 -0.40 -10.26 14.73
CA LEU A 147 0.53 -10.43 13.62
C LEU A 147 0.08 -11.49 12.60
N PHE A 148 -0.51 -12.60 13.06
CA PHE A 148 -1.09 -13.61 12.17
C PHE A 148 -2.26 -13.04 11.35
N ASN A 149 -3.13 -12.25 11.98
CA ASN A 149 -4.22 -11.57 11.27
C ASN A 149 -3.69 -10.57 10.24
N ASP A 150 -2.63 -9.84 10.55
CA ASP A 150 -1.96 -8.92 9.63
C ASP A 150 -1.35 -9.65 8.42
N LEU A 151 -0.71 -10.81 8.64
CA LEU A 151 -0.18 -11.67 7.57
C LEU A 151 -1.29 -12.19 6.64
N ALA A 152 -2.34 -12.79 7.20
CA ALA A 152 -3.45 -13.34 6.44
C ALA A 152 -4.20 -12.24 5.67
N THR A 153 -4.58 -11.16 6.35
CA THR A 153 -5.28 -10.02 5.72
C THR A 153 -4.42 -9.36 4.64
N GLY A 154 -3.10 -9.26 4.85
CA GLY A 154 -2.18 -8.69 3.88
C GLY A 154 -2.11 -9.50 2.59
N LEU A 155 -1.95 -10.83 2.67
CA LEU A 155 -1.97 -11.71 1.50
C LEU A 155 -3.32 -11.65 0.77
N GLY A 156 -4.43 -11.70 1.50
CA GLY A 156 -5.78 -11.55 0.94
C GLY A 156 -5.96 -10.21 0.22
N ALA A 157 -5.50 -9.10 0.82
CA ALA A 157 -5.57 -7.77 0.21
C ALA A 157 -4.72 -7.65 -1.07
N VAL A 158 -3.55 -8.28 -1.12
CA VAL A 158 -2.72 -8.33 -2.33
C VAL A 158 -3.47 -9.06 -3.46
N ALA A 159 -4.03 -10.24 -3.17
CA ALA A 159 -4.76 -11.02 -4.16
C ALA A 159 -6.05 -10.30 -4.64
N GLU A 160 -6.93 -9.94 -3.71
CA GLU A 160 -8.27 -9.46 -4.07
C GLU A 160 -8.30 -7.97 -4.46
N LEU A 161 -7.58 -7.12 -3.73
CA LEU A 161 -7.60 -5.70 -4.03
C LEU A 161 -6.56 -5.34 -5.08
N LYS A 162 -5.28 -5.68 -4.87
CA LYS A 162 -4.20 -5.17 -5.75
C LYS A 162 -4.20 -5.83 -7.12
N LEU A 163 -4.55 -7.11 -7.21
CA LEU A 163 -4.67 -7.85 -8.47
C LEU A 163 -6.12 -8.02 -8.92
N GLY A 164 -7.02 -8.40 -8.01
CA GLY A 164 -8.43 -8.65 -8.34
C GLY A 164 -9.18 -7.41 -8.82
N ALA A 165 -9.01 -6.25 -8.17
CA ALA A 165 -9.71 -5.02 -8.57
C ALA A 165 -9.43 -4.57 -10.02
N PRO A 166 -8.17 -4.56 -10.51
CA PRO A 166 -7.88 -4.28 -11.92
C PRO A 166 -8.20 -5.42 -12.89
N LEU A 167 -8.26 -6.69 -12.44
CA LEU A 167 -8.73 -7.79 -13.28
C LEU A 167 -10.24 -7.77 -13.52
N GLY A 168 -11.01 -7.33 -12.52
CA GLY A 168 -12.46 -7.33 -12.54
C GLY A 168 -13.08 -8.72 -12.36
N SER A 169 -14.19 -8.78 -11.65
CA SER A 169 -14.93 -10.02 -11.37
C SER A 169 -15.81 -10.51 -12.52
N ASP A 170 -16.14 -9.65 -13.48
CA ASP A 170 -17.00 -9.91 -14.64
C ASP A 170 -16.20 -10.25 -15.92
N GLY A 171 -14.91 -10.58 -15.76
CA GLY A 171 -14.01 -10.86 -16.87
C GLY A 171 -13.55 -9.62 -17.66
N LYS A 172 -13.97 -8.40 -17.25
CA LYS A 172 -13.55 -7.15 -17.87
C LYS A 172 -12.47 -6.47 -17.04
N ALA A 173 -11.30 -6.30 -17.63
CA ALA A 173 -10.19 -5.58 -17.02
C ALA A 173 -10.53 -4.11 -16.74
N ARG A 174 -10.06 -3.60 -15.61
CA ARG A 174 -10.25 -2.23 -15.12
C ARG A 174 -8.91 -1.61 -14.73
N PRO A 175 -8.01 -1.30 -15.67
CA PRO A 175 -6.63 -0.91 -15.35
C PRO A 175 -6.51 0.29 -14.39
N ARG A 176 -7.43 1.27 -14.48
CA ARG A 176 -7.47 2.42 -13.57
C ARG A 176 -7.85 2.09 -12.12
N ARG A 177 -8.27 0.86 -11.83
CA ARG A 177 -8.45 0.36 -10.45
C ARG A 177 -7.16 -0.18 -9.86
N ALA A 178 -6.11 -0.38 -10.66
CA ALA A 178 -4.80 -0.75 -10.12
C ALA A 178 -4.31 0.34 -9.16
N GLU A 179 -3.74 -0.10 -8.05
CA GLU A 179 -3.06 0.78 -7.12
C GLU A 179 -1.94 1.52 -7.85
N ASN A 180 -1.88 2.84 -7.68
CA ASN A 180 -0.88 3.67 -8.32
C ASN A 180 -0.73 3.46 -9.84
N TRP A 181 -1.86 3.36 -10.54
CA TRP A 181 -1.90 3.12 -11.99
C TRP A 181 -1.26 4.25 -12.81
N MET A 182 -1.20 5.47 -12.30
CA MET A 182 -0.72 6.63 -13.05
C MET A 182 0.82 6.67 -13.10
N SER A 183 1.46 6.27 -12.02
CA SER A 183 2.90 6.05 -11.93
C SER A 183 3.33 4.66 -12.43
N GLY A 184 2.37 3.80 -12.80
CA GLY A 184 2.64 2.50 -13.42
C GLY A 184 3.40 1.52 -12.52
N ARG A 185 3.20 1.59 -11.19
CA ARG A 185 4.01 0.84 -10.21
C ARG A 185 3.25 -0.20 -9.38
N ALA A 186 2.03 -0.55 -9.78
CA ALA A 186 1.17 -1.49 -9.08
C ALA A 186 1.84 -2.84 -8.75
N LEU A 187 2.59 -3.44 -9.69
CA LEU A 187 3.28 -4.72 -9.45
C LEU A 187 4.57 -4.54 -8.64
N ARG A 188 5.23 -3.38 -8.73
CA ARG A 188 6.33 -3.04 -7.80
C ARG A 188 5.81 -3.05 -6.35
N ASN A 189 4.64 -2.46 -6.09
CA ASN A 189 4.00 -2.51 -4.77
C ASN A 189 3.76 -3.94 -4.32
N VAL A 190 3.14 -4.76 -5.17
CA VAL A 190 2.87 -6.17 -4.88
C VAL A 190 4.16 -6.91 -4.50
N ALA A 191 5.27 -6.67 -5.22
CA ALA A 191 6.55 -7.29 -4.89
C ALA A 191 7.10 -6.87 -3.51
N HIS A 192 6.99 -5.58 -3.14
CA HIS A 192 7.37 -5.11 -1.79
C HIS A 192 6.44 -5.69 -0.72
N ASN A 193 5.12 -5.75 -0.96
CA ASN A 193 4.20 -6.36 -0.01
C ASN A 193 4.49 -7.84 0.21
N LEU A 194 4.71 -8.62 -0.86
CA LEU A 194 5.02 -10.05 -0.75
C LEU A 194 6.34 -10.28 0.00
N THR A 195 7.34 -9.43 -0.22
CA THR A 195 8.62 -9.50 0.52
C THR A 195 8.38 -9.26 2.02
N ALA A 196 7.65 -8.21 2.36
CA ALA A 196 7.36 -7.90 3.77
C ALA A 196 6.45 -8.93 4.46
N LEU A 197 5.50 -9.51 3.72
CA LEU A 197 4.66 -10.61 4.23
C LEU A 197 5.48 -11.89 4.45
N GLN A 198 6.49 -12.14 3.62
CA GLN A 198 7.45 -13.23 3.86
C GLN A 198 8.25 -12.95 5.15
N ASP A 199 8.75 -11.72 5.35
CA ASP A 199 9.48 -11.36 6.57
C ASP A 199 8.62 -11.55 7.83
N LEU A 200 7.33 -11.20 7.76
CA LEU A 200 6.39 -11.42 8.85
C LEU A 200 6.12 -12.91 9.10
N TYR A 201 5.96 -13.70 8.04
CA TYR A 201 5.84 -15.15 8.13
C TYR A 201 7.08 -15.75 8.80
N ASP A 202 8.29 -15.32 8.44
CA ASP A 202 9.55 -15.81 9.00
C ASP A 202 9.67 -15.53 10.50
N GLY A 203 9.22 -14.35 10.93
CA GLY A 203 9.11 -14.01 12.35
C GLY A 203 8.11 -14.91 13.11
N LEU A 204 6.94 -15.20 12.51
CA LEU A 204 5.93 -16.07 13.12
C LEU A 204 6.39 -17.54 13.17
N ALA A 205 7.02 -18.03 12.11
CA ALA A 205 7.53 -19.40 12.00
C ALA A 205 8.64 -19.69 13.04
N THR A 206 9.36 -18.66 13.48
CA THR A 206 10.41 -18.77 14.51
C THR A 206 9.93 -18.36 15.91
N ALA A 207 8.66 -17.97 16.06
CA ALA A 207 8.10 -17.58 17.34
C ALA A 207 8.11 -18.75 18.34
N LYS A 208 8.26 -18.44 19.64
CA LYS A 208 8.27 -19.46 20.68
C LYS A 208 6.97 -20.27 20.67
N GLY A 209 7.08 -21.58 20.46
CA GLY A 209 5.94 -22.49 20.40
C GLY A 209 5.36 -22.68 18.99
N ALA A 210 5.90 -22.00 17.97
CA ALA A 210 5.60 -22.31 16.58
C ALA A 210 6.20 -23.67 16.22
N HIS A 211 5.36 -24.59 15.76
CA HIS A 211 5.77 -25.89 15.24
C HIS A 211 5.20 -26.11 13.85
N ILE A 212 5.72 -25.38 12.87
CA ILE A 212 5.43 -25.62 11.45
C ILE A 212 6.29 -26.80 11.00
N GLY A 213 5.67 -27.80 10.37
CA GLY A 213 6.39 -28.93 9.82
C GLY A 213 7.42 -28.48 8.77
N LYS A 214 8.56 -29.15 8.72
CA LYS A 214 9.68 -28.71 7.84
C LYS A 214 9.28 -28.67 6.37
N GLY A 215 8.50 -29.64 5.90
CA GLY A 215 8.07 -29.69 4.50
C GLY A 215 7.13 -28.55 4.15
N GLU A 216 6.24 -28.19 5.07
CA GLU A 216 5.28 -27.10 4.96
C GLU A 216 5.98 -25.74 5.00
N ASP A 217 6.96 -25.56 5.90
CA ASP A 217 7.77 -24.35 5.96
C ASP A 217 8.61 -24.16 4.67
N ASP A 218 9.27 -25.21 4.19
CA ASP A 218 10.02 -25.20 2.94
C ASP A 218 9.11 -24.85 1.74
N LEU A 219 7.89 -25.41 1.70
CA LEU A 219 6.89 -25.13 0.66
C LEU A 219 6.44 -23.66 0.68
N ILE A 220 6.09 -23.12 1.84
CA ILE A 220 5.62 -21.73 2.00
C ILE A 220 6.73 -20.76 1.57
N ARG A 221 7.96 -20.97 2.04
CA ARG A 221 9.12 -20.15 1.66
C ARG A 221 9.40 -20.20 0.16
N HIS A 222 9.30 -21.39 -0.44
CA HIS A 222 9.45 -21.55 -1.89
C HIS A 222 8.37 -20.78 -2.66
N GLN A 223 7.12 -20.87 -2.22
CA GLN A 223 6.00 -20.19 -2.85
C GLN A 223 6.14 -18.65 -2.77
N PHE A 224 6.54 -18.10 -1.61
CA PHE A 224 6.88 -16.68 -1.50
C PHE A 224 7.97 -16.28 -2.51
N ALA A 225 9.09 -17.00 -2.53
CA ALA A 225 10.20 -16.71 -3.45
C ALA A 225 9.78 -16.75 -4.92
N TYR A 226 8.99 -17.76 -5.30
CA TYR A 226 8.42 -17.90 -6.64
C TYR A 226 7.51 -16.72 -7.00
N LEU A 227 6.59 -16.31 -6.11
CA LEU A 227 5.63 -15.24 -6.36
C LEU A 227 6.31 -13.86 -6.43
N ILE A 228 7.28 -13.60 -5.56
CA ILE A 228 8.07 -12.37 -5.59
C ILE A 228 8.82 -12.26 -6.91
N LYS A 229 9.49 -13.35 -7.34
CA LYS A 229 10.21 -13.38 -8.62
C LYS A 229 9.25 -13.20 -9.80
N THR A 230 8.15 -13.94 -9.83
CA THR A 230 7.13 -13.87 -10.90
C THR A 230 6.53 -12.47 -11.03
N THR A 231 6.25 -11.82 -9.89
CA THR A 231 5.76 -10.44 -9.86
C THR A 231 6.78 -9.47 -10.46
N ARG A 232 8.07 -9.60 -10.10
CA ARG A 232 9.15 -8.76 -10.65
C ARG A 232 9.35 -8.98 -12.15
N ASP A 233 9.28 -10.23 -12.61
CA ASP A 233 9.45 -10.60 -14.03
C ASP A 233 8.30 -10.11 -14.93
N LEU A 234 7.13 -9.80 -14.36
CA LEU A 234 6.02 -9.17 -15.08
C LEU A 234 6.26 -7.67 -15.35
N GLY A 235 7.25 -7.06 -14.70
CA GLY A 235 7.48 -5.62 -14.73
C GLY A 235 6.59 -4.88 -13.72
N PRO A 236 6.72 -3.53 -13.62
CA PRO A 236 6.14 -2.77 -12.52
C PRO A 236 4.65 -2.43 -12.67
N SER A 237 4.09 -2.55 -13.88
CA SER A 237 2.78 -1.98 -14.22
C SER A 237 1.73 -3.05 -14.51
N VAL A 238 0.69 -3.14 -13.67
CA VAL A 238 -0.50 -3.94 -13.97
C VAL A 238 -1.14 -3.47 -15.29
N THR A 239 -1.23 -2.16 -15.52
CA THR A 239 -1.83 -1.60 -16.74
C THR A 239 -1.10 -2.07 -17.99
N ALA A 240 0.24 -2.00 -18.00
CA ALA A 240 1.02 -2.43 -19.17
C ALA A 240 0.90 -3.94 -19.38
N VAL A 241 0.87 -4.74 -18.31
CA VAL A 241 0.66 -6.19 -18.43
C VAL A 241 -0.71 -6.48 -19.05
N LEU A 242 -1.77 -5.83 -18.58
CA LEU A 242 -3.14 -6.03 -19.10
C LEU A 242 -3.30 -5.71 -20.59
N GLU A 243 -2.42 -4.88 -21.16
CA GLU A 243 -2.41 -4.56 -22.60
C GLU A 243 -1.80 -5.67 -23.46
N THR A 244 -1.07 -6.62 -22.85
CA THR A 244 -0.46 -7.76 -23.57
C THR A 244 -1.46 -8.91 -23.74
N GLU A 245 -1.30 -9.68 -24.83
CA GLU A 245 -2.20 -10.80 -25.18
C GLU A 245 -2.39 -11.80 -24.03
N LYS A 246 -1.29 -12.21 -23.38
CA LYS A 246 -1.31 -13.19 -22.27
C LYS A 246 -1.38 -12.54 -20.88
N GLY A 247 -1.35 -11.21 -20.80
CA GLY A 247 -1.25 -10.47 -19.55
C GLY A 247 -2.38 -10.72 -18.56
N PRO A 248 -3.66 -10.62 -18.96
CA PRO A 248 -4.79 -10.91 -18.08
C PRO A 248 -4.74 -12.32 -17.48
N LEU A 249 -4.34 -13.32 -18.27
CA LEU A 249 -4.17 -14.69 -17.77
C LEU A 249 -3.01 -14.79 -16.77
N ARG A 250 -1.85 -14.20 -17.08
CA ARG A 250 -0.69 -14.18 -16.16
C ARG A 250 -1.01 -13.53 -14.82
N LEU A 251 -1.77 -12.42 -14.82
CA LEU A 251 -2.22 -11.76 -13.60
C LEU A 251 -3.27 -12.59 -12.83
N LYS A 252 -4.16 -13.30 -13.51
CA LYS A 252 -5.10 -14.24 -12.87
C LYS A 252 -4.39 -15.40 -12.19
N VAL A 253 -3.39 -15.98 -12.87
CA VAL A 253 -2.55 -17.03 -12.29
C VAL A 253 -1.80 -16.50 -11.07
N LEU A 254 -1.11 -15.35 -11.19
CA LEU A 254 -0.44 -14.72 -10.04
C LEU A 254 -1.38 -14.48 -8.86
N LYS A 255 -2.61 -14.00 -9.12
CA LYS A 255 -3.63 -13.83 -8.09
C LYS A 255 -3.98 -15.18 -7.43
N SER A 256 -4.27 -16.21 -8.20
CA SER A 256 -4.60 -17.56 -7.70
C SER A 256 -3.47 -18.13 -6.87
N ASP A 257 -2.24 -18.04 -7.34
CA ASP A 257 -1.06 -18.56 -6.65
C ASP A 257 -0.82 -17.84 -5.30
N ILE A 258 -1.21 -16.56 -5.17
CA ILE A 258 -1.20 -15.81 -3.89
C ILE A 258 -2.34 -16.25 -2.97
N GLN A 259 -3.51 -16.61 -3.52
CA GLN A 259 -4.61 -17.19 -2.73
C GLN A 259 -4.24 -18.56 -2.18
N ASP A 260 -3.60 -19.41 -2.99
CA ASP A 260 -3.09 -20.71 -2.55
C ASP A 260 -2.05 -20.55 -1.43
N LEU A 261 -1.13 -19.57 -1.57
CA LEU A 261 -0.20 -19.22 -0.49
C LEU A 261 -0.92 -18.73 0.77
N HIS A 262 -1.96 -17.90 0.62
CA HIS A 262 -2.77 -17.44 1.74
C HIS A 262 -3.40 -18.61 2.50
N GLU A 263 -4.01 -19.57 1.79
CA GLU A 263 -4.59 -20.76 2.41
C GLU A 263 -3.54 -21.62 3.13
N LEU A 264 -2.39 -21.86 2.50
CA LEU A 264 -1.27 -22.58 3.11
C LEU A 264 -0.80 -21.91 4.41
N VAL A 265 -0.60 -20.59 4.38
CA VAL A 265 -0.17 -19.82 5.55
C VAL A 265 -1.24 -19.86 6.65
N VAL A 266 -2.51 -19.63 6.32
CA VAL A 266 -3.59 -19.64 7.30
C VAL A 266 -3.68 -21.00 7.99
N ILE A 267 -3.66 -22.10 7.24
CA ILE A 267 -3.75 -23.45 7.81
C ILE A 267 -2.53 -23.73 8.71
N ASN A 268 -1.32 -23.60 8.16
CA ASN A 268 -0.11 -24.05 8.86
C ASN A 268 0.25 -23.16 10.06
N VAL A 269 0.10 -21.84 9.95
CA VAL A 269 0.42 -20.92 11.04
C VAL A 269 -0.64 -20.98 12.14
N SER A 270 -1.92 -21.11 11.78
CA SER A 270 -2.98 -21.24 12.80
C SER A 270 -2.83 -22.53 13.62
N GLU A 271 -2.55 -23.66 12.97
CA GLU A 271 -2.30 -24.94 13.65
C GLU A 271 -1.03 -24.88 14.51
N ALA A 272 0.08 -24.42 13.95
CA ALA A 272 1.38 -24.38 14.63
C ALA A 272 1.41 -23.49 15.88
N LEU A 273 0.52 -22.49 15.97
CA LEU A 273 0.48 -21.53 17.06
C LEU A 273 -0.85 -21.53 17.82
N ASP A 274 -1.77 -22.46 17.50
CA ASP A 274 -3.12 -22.55 18.06
C ASP A 274 -3.89 -21.20 17.96
N LEU A 275 -3.83 -20.57 16.79
CA LEU A 275 -4.45 -19.26 16.55
C LEU A 275 -5.77 -19.41 15.80
N VAL A 276 -6.67 -18.45 16.02
CA VAL A 276 -7.90 -18.34 15.23
C VAL A 276 -7.79 -17.07 14.40
N LEU A 277 -8.05 -17.19 13.10
CA LEU A 277 -8.15 -16.03 12.22
C LEU A 277 -9.35 -15.19 12.67
N GLY A 278 -9.11 -13.93 13.01
CA GLY A 278 -10.18 -12.98 13.33
C GLY A 278 -11.01 -12.66 12.09
N PHE A 279 -12.29 -12.26 12.28
CA PHE A 279 -13.09 -11.71 11.20
C PHE A 279 -12.34 -10.54 10.55
N ASN A 280 -12.01 -10.66 9.26
CA ASN A 280 -11.36 -9.58 8.52
C ASN A 280 -12.42 -8.74 7.78
N SER A 281 -12.07 -7.52 7.40
CA SER A 281 -12.96 -6.61 6.66
C SER A 281 -13.10 -6.91 5.16
N LEU A 282 -12.34 -7.87 4.64
CA LEU A 282 -12.42 -8.38 3.26
C LEU A 282 -13.50 -9.46 3.10
N ASP A 283 -13.89 -10.14 4.18
CA ASP A 283 -14.92 -11.21 4.16
C ASP A 283 -16.36 -10.64 4.07
N GLY A 284 -16.52 -9.31 4.18
CA GLY A 284 -17.80 -8.65 4.40
C GLY A 284 -18.28 -7.66 3.34
N ASP A 285 -17.70 -7.63 2.14
CA ASP A 285 -18.03 -6.64 1.09
C ASP A 285 -18.33 -7.28 -0.28
#